data_AF-A0AA38L1J6-F1
#
_entry.id   AF-A0AA38L1J6-F1
#
_cell.length_a   1.000
_cell.length_b   1.000
_cell.length_c   1.000
_cell.angle_alpha   90.00
_cell.angle_beta   90.00
_cell.angle_gamma   90.00
#
_symmetry.space_group_name_H-M   'P 1'
#
loop_
_entity.id
_entity.type
_entity.pdbx_description
1 polymer ?
#
loop_
_entity_poly.entity_id
_entity_poly.type
_entity_poly.pdbx_seq_one_letter_code
_entity_poly.pdbx_strand_id
1 'polypeptide(L)' 'IELYDSGATRHMSPYREKFINFQTIAPRSIGAADNRVFQAVGRGDMYINVPTSN' A
#
# COMPACT_ATOMS: atom_id res chain seq x y z
N ILE A 1 -10.04 -3.46 -6.79
CA ILE A 1 -8.94 -2.76 -6.09
C ILE A 1 -8.74 -1.49 -6.88
N GLU A 2 -9.19 -0.36 -6.33
CA GLU A 2 -9.04 0.94 -6.99
C GLU A 2 -7.76 1.55 -6.45
N LEU A 3 -6.81 1.83 -7.34
CA LEU A 3 -5.55 2.48 -7.01
C LEU A 3 -5.54 3.86 -7.65
N TYR A 4 -5.38 4.87 -6.82
CA TYR A 4 -5.20 6.26 -7.26
C TYR A 4 -3.72 6.57 -7.28
N ASP A 5 -3.17 6.84 -8.46
CA ASP A 5 -1.78 7.26 -8.62
C ASP A 5 -1.65 8.73 -8.17
N SER A 6 -1.06 8.92 -6.99
CA SER A 6 -0.75 10.24 -6.45
C SER A 6 0.72 10.61 -6.68
N GLY A 7 1.42 9.97 -7.62
CA GLY A 7 2.87 10.08 -7.78
C GLY A 7 3.66 9.40 -6.65
N ALA A 8 3.05 8.44 -5.95
CA ALA A 8 3.68 7.73 -4.85
C ALA A 8 4.52 6.55 -5.37
N THR A 9 5.79 6.45 -4.95
CA THR A 9 6.63 5.30 -5.32
C THR A 9 6.23 3.99 -4.63
N ARG A 10 5.41 4.07 -3.57
CA ARG A 10 4.88 2.93 -2.83
C ARG A 10 3.47 3.23 -2.34
N HIS A 11 2.56 2.29 -2.57
CA HIS A 11 1.17 2.39 -2.11
C HIS A 11 0.89 1.46 -0.93
N MET A 12 -0.10 1.81 -0.12
CA MET A 12 -0.61 0.99 0.97
C MET A 12 -1.80 0.16 0.49
N SER A 13 -1.83 -1.12 0.86
CA SER A 13 -2.93 -2.04 0.55
C SER A 13 -3.26 -2.87 1.78
N PRO A 14 -4.56 -2.98 2.18
CA PRO A 14 -4.97 -3.84 3.28
C PRO A 14 -4.99 -5.33 2.90
N TYR A 15 -4.90 -5.66 1.61
CA TYR A 15 -5.03 -7.01 1.08
C TYR A 15 -3.70 -7.78 1.17
N ARG A 16 -3.34 -8.19 2.39
CA ARG A 16 -2.09 -8.93 2.69
C ARG A 16 -1.91 -10.15 1.78
N GLU A 17 -2.98 -10.87 1.52
CA GLU A 17 -3.01 -12.10 0.72
C GLU A 17 -2.71 -11.89 -0.76
N LYS A 18 -2.72 -10.65 -1.25
CA LYS A 18 -2.45 -10.32 -2.66
C LYS A 18 -1.01 -9.92 -2.93
N PHE A 19 -0.18 -9.88 -1.89
CA PHE A 19 1.25 -9.65 -2.02
C PHE A 19 1.96 -10.95 -2.40
N ILE A 20 2.77 -10.91 -3.46
CA ILE A 20 3.44 -12.06 -4.07
C ILE A 20 4.59 -12.55 -3.19
N ASN A 21 5.30 -11.62 -2.56
CA ASN A 21 6.48 -11.85 -1.75
C ASN A 21 6.37 -11.13 -0.40
N PHE A 22 5.21 -11.27 0.25
CA PHE A 22 4.95 -10.64 1.53
C PHE A 22 6.04 -10.97 2.56
N GLN A 23 6.65 -9.94 3.12
CA GLN A 23 7.58 -10.04 4.24
C GLN A 23 7.07 -9.19 5.40
N THR A 24 7.02 -9.79 6.59
CA THR A 24 6.77 -9.05 7.82
C THR A 24 7.91 -8.07 8.06
N ILE A 25 7.59 -6.87 8.52
CA ILE A 25 8.56 -5.86 8.95
C ILE A 25 8.25 -5.43 10.39
N ALA A 26 9.20 -4.75 11.03
CA ALA A 26 8.88 -4.04 12.27
C ALA A 26 7.75 -3.02 11.99
N PRO A 27 6.73 -2.93 12.87
CA PRO A 27 5.63 -1.98 12.69
C PRO A 27 6.15 -0.56 12.44
N ARG A 28 5.74 0.01 11.31
CA ARG A 28 6.11 1.37 10.91
C ARG A 28 4.87 2.26 10.92
N SER A 29 4.90 3.28 11.77
CA SER A 29 3.87 4.31 11.81
C SER A 29 3.88 5.13 10.52
N ILE A 30 2.72 5.30 9.90
CA ILE A 30 2.50 6.14 8.73
C ILE A 30 1.39 7.13 9.08
N GLY A 31 1.72 8.42 9.07
CA GLY A 31 0.75 9.49 9.25
C GLY A 31 -0.01 9.77 7.97
N ALA A 32 -1.33 9.89 8.08
CA ALA A 32 -2.18 10.41 7.03
C ALA A 32 -2.49 11.89 7.26
N ALA A 33 -2.90 12.58 6.19
CA ALA A 33 -3.18 14.02 6.22
C ALA A 33 -4.32 14.40 7.19
N ASP A 34 -5.21 13.45 7.52
CA ASP A 34 -6.30 13.62 8.49
C ASP A 34 -5.87 13.36 9.95
N ASN A 35 -4.55 13.43 10.23
CA ASN A 35 -3.93 13.12 11.53
C ASN A 35 -4.13 11.68 12.03
N ARG A 36 -4.60 10.76 11.18
CA ARG A 36 -4.64 9.33 11.53
C ARG A 36 -3.25 8.71 11.38
N VAL A 37 -3.00 7.70 12.20
CA VAL A 37 -1.77 6.91 12.14
C VAL A 37 -2.12 5.47 11.79
N PHE A 38 -1.52 4.97 10.73
CA PHE A 38 -1.60 3.58 10.31
C PHE A 38 -0.29 2.86 10.66
N GLN A 39 -0.37 1.56 10.93
CA GLN A 39 0.80 0.73 11.18
C GLN A 39 1.03 -0.19 9.99
N ALA A 40 2.13 0.02 9.26
CA ALA A 40 2.57 -0.92 8.25
C ALA A 40 3.31 -2.09 8.93
N VAL A 41 2.76 -3.29 8.82
CA VAL A 41 3.31 -4.52 9.43
C VAL A 41 4.00 -5.44 8.42
N GLY A 42 3.92 -5.11 7.14
CA GLY A 42 4.53 -5.90 6.08
C GLY A 42 4.76 -5.10 4.81
N ARG A 43 5.55 -5.67 3.92
CA ARG A 43 5.84 -5.14 2.59
C ARG A 43 5.88 -6.28 1.58
N GLY A 44 5.65 -5.94 0.31
CA GLY A 44 5.83 -6.83 -0.81
C GLY A 44 5.39 -6.15 -2.10
N ASP A 45 5.46 -6.92 -3.18
CA ASP A 45 5.00 -6.57 -4.50
C ASP A 45 3.61 -7.14 -4.73
N MET A 46 2.77 -6.41 -5.45
CA MET A 46 1.39 -6.78 -5.74
C MET A 46 1.09 -6.38 -7.18
N TYR A 47 0.49 -7.30 -7.96
CA TYR A 47 -0.06 -6.94 -9.26
C TYR A 47 -1.31 -6.09 -9.07
N ILE A 48 -1.34 -4.95 -9.73
CA ILE A 48 -2.42 -3.98 -9.70
C ILE A 48 -2.84 -3.67 -11.14
N ASN A 49 -4.14 -3.61 -11.38
CA ASN A 49 -4.65 -3.07 -12.63
C ASN A 49 -4.83 -1.57 -12.43
N VAL A 50 -3.95 -0.78 -13.03
CA VAL A 50 -4.09 0.68 -13.02
C VAL A 50 -5.13 1.05 -14.08
N PRO A 51 -6.25 1.69 -13.72
CA PRO A 51 -7.15 2.22 -14.73
C PRO A 51 -6.41 3.34 -15.47
N THR A 52 -6.17 3.14 -16.78
CA THR A 52 -5.58 4.18 -17.62
C THR A 52 -6.60 5.32 -17.72
N SER A 53 -6.24 6.51 -17.24
CA SER A 53 -7.07 7.70 -17.48
C SER A 53 -6.98 8.05 -18.96
N ASN A 54 -8.06 7.82 -19.68
CA ASN A 54 -8.34 8.42 -20.98
C ASN A 54 -8.84 9.86 -20.83
#